data_AF-A0A1I3NE09-F1
#
_entry.id   AF-A0A1I3NE09-F1
#
_cell.length_a   1.000
_cell.length_b   1.000
_cell.length_c   1.000
_cell.angle_alpha   90.00
_cell.angle_beta   90.00
_cell.angle_gamma   90.00
#
_symmetry.space_group_name_H-M   'P 1'
#
loop_
_entity.id
_entity.type
_entity.pdbx_description
1 polymer ?
#
loop_
_entity_poly.entity_id
_entity_poly.type
_entity_poly.pdbx_seq_one_letter_code
_entity_poly.pdbx_strand_id
1 'polypeptide(L)'
;MGGKSRRPSGRSSEYSIEPFLEGSTIETDGRIEISIFVSGSGQISENELDVFLKQHSIDPGERIELGVFVSGVDDVDENELSLFHGHDEVIDVTNPGVVRRNLNTDVDVVEPTDEAVEQNSSGLGGAEHVHPVVFPDEDGEVTADYALEGRSLEGNTNENPAYIFEINTRETAPAGEYSLPVIFTYHSEDGVKQVKTVPSVQINNWRERWEPWVTRGAVVAVLLVVLGGLFWVGLV
;
A
#
# COMPACT_ATOMS: atom_id res chain seq x y z
N MET A 1 25.46 -35.09 -47.38
CA MET A 1 24.09 -35.17 -46.84
C MET A 1 24.18 -35.53 -45.36
N GLY A 2 23.62 -34.69 -44.48
CA GLY A 2 23.33 -34.93 -43.05
C GLY A 2 24.54 -35.07 -42.13
N GLY A 3 24.68 -34.40 -40.98
CA GLY A 3 23.82 -33.48 -40.23
C GLY A 3 24.55 -33.16 -38.93
N LYS A 4 24.58 -31.88 -38.54
CA LYS A 4 25.18 -31.39 -37.29
C LYS A 4 24.38 -31.92 -36.09
N SER A 5 25.07 -32.38 -35.04
CA SER A 5 24.51 -32.39 -33.68
C SER A 5 25.44 -31.61 -32.76
N ARG A 6 25.12 -30.32 -32.59
CA ARG A 6 25.52 -29.54 -31.41
C ARG A 6 24.59 -29.99 -30.29
N ARG A 7 25.13 -30.51 -29.18
CA ARG A 7 24.38 -30.56 -27.93
C ARG A 7 24.63 -29.26 -27.15
N PRO A 8 23.58 -28.62 -26.60
CA PRO A 8 23.68 -27.37 -25.89
C PRO A 8 24.29 -27.58 -24.49
N SER A 9 24.99 -26.55 -24.05
CA SER A 9 25.45 -26.32 -22.69
C SER A 9 24.29 -26.37 -21.69
N GLY A 10 24.30 -27.35 -20.79
CA GLY A 10 23.52 -27.24 -19.55
C GLY A 10 24.22 -26.23 -18.64
N ARG A 11 23.71 -24.99 -18.62
CA ARG A 11 23.93 -24.10 -17.48
C ARG A 11 22.99 -24.57 -16.38
N SER A 12 23.56 -24.61 -15.18
CA SER A 12 22.92 -24.89 -13.91
C SER A 12 21.58 -24.19 -13.78
N SER A 13 20.54 -24.95 -13.44
CA SER A 13 19.36 -24.43 -12.76
C SER A 13 19.83 -23.88 -11.41
N GLU A 14 20.18 -22.60 -11.38
CA GLU A 14 20.26 -21.83 -10.14
C GLU A 14 18.86 -21.84 -9.52
N TYR A 15 18.82 -22.22 -8.25
CA TYR A 15 17.61 -22.23 -7.46
C TYR A 15 17.10 -20.79 -7.36
N SER A 16 16.07 -20.45 -8.14
CA SER A 16 15.31 -19.23 -7.91
C SER A 16 14.60 -19.39 -6.59
N ILE A 17 15.08 -18.70 -5.55
CA ILE A 17 14.32 -18.52 -4.32
C ILE A 17 13.35 -17.39 -4.64
N GLU A 18 12.27 -17.73 -5.33
CA GLU A 18 11.11 -16.83 -5.38
C GLU A 18 10.70 -16.60 -3.93
N PRO A 19 10.69 -15.35 -3.45
CA PRO A 19 10.20 -15.07 -2.12
C PRO A 19 8.74 -15.47 -2.10
N PHE A 20 8.42 -16.50 -1.34
CA PHE A 20 7.05 -16.85 -1.05
C PHE A 20 6.50 -15.72 -0.17
N LEU A 21 5.80 -14.76 -0.78
CA LEU A 21 5.04 -13.73 -0.08
C LEU A 21 3.81 -14.41 0.54
N GLU A 22 4.05 -15.25 1.54
CA GLU A 22 3.02 -15.75 2.43
C GLU A 22 2.87 -14.71 3.54
N GLY A 23 1.65 -14.20 3.73
CA GLY A 23 1.37 -13.26 4.81
C GLY A 23 1.93 -13.80 6.13
N SER A 24 2.72 -12.99 6.84
CA SER A 24 3.49 -13.45 7.99
C SER A 24 2.57 -14.15 9.01
N THR A 25 2.82 -15.45 9.27
CA THR A 25 2.14 -16.21 10.34
C THR A 25 2.70 -15.88 11.74
N ILE A 26 3.69 -14.99 11.81
CA ILE A 26 4.39 -14.63 13.05
C ILE A 26 3.68 -13.46 13.73
N GLU A 27 2.91 -13.80 14.77
CA GLU A 27 2.46 -12.96 15.89
C GLU A 27 2.40 -11.46 15.60
N THR A 28 1.32 -10.99 14.97
CA THR A 28 0.91 -9.60 15.14
C THR A 28 -0.61 -9.57 15.24
N ASP A 29 -1.11 -9.09 16.38
CA ASP A 29 -2.54 -8.92 16.65
C ASP A 29 -3.15 -7.95 15.63
N GLY A 30 -3.82 -8.48 14.62
CA GLY A 30 -4.81 -7.73 13.85
C GLY A 30 -4.31 -6.95 12.63
N ARG A 31 -4.88 -7.26 11.45
CA ARG A 31 -4.18 -7.26 10.16
C ARG A 31 -4.65 -6.21 9.16
N ILE A 32 -3.71 -5.37 8.73
CA ILE A 32 -3.44 -4.99 7.32
C ILE A 32 -1.92 -5.05 7.13
N GLU A 33 -1.40 -6.05 6.41
CA GLU A 33 0.02 -6.21 6.14
C GLU A 33 0.34 -5.88 4.68
N ILE A 34 1.28 -4.96 4.48
CA ILE A 34 1.79 -4.58 3.16
C ILE A 34 3.15 -5.24 3.00
N SER A 35 3.27 -6.13 2.02
CA SER A 35 4.54 -6.75 1.65
C SER A 35 5.01 -6.23 0.31
N ILE A 36 6.25 -5.75 0.25
CA ILE A 36 6.90 -5.23 -0.95
C ILE A 36 8.13 -6.09 -1.18
N PHE A 37 8.22 -6.68 -2.37
CA PHE A 37 9.41 -7.36 -2.84
C PHE A 37 10.01 -6.59 -4.01
N VAL A 38 11.31 -6.32 -3.94
CA VAL A 38 12.05 -5.67 -5.01
C VAL A 38 13.32 -6.48 -5.26
N SER A 39 13.61 -6.77 -6.53
CA SER A 39 14.90 -7.29 -6.95
C SER A 39 15.61 -6.28 -7.86
N GLY A 40 16.93 -6.19 -7.75
CA GLY A 40 17.70 -5.21 -8.52
C GLY A 40 19.21 -5.29 -8.36
N SER A 41 19.91 -4.36 -9.02
CA SER A 41 21.37 -4.30 -9.12
C SER A 41 22.06 -3.49 -7.99
N GLY A 42 21.29 -2.80 -7.16
CA GLY A 42 21.79 -1.91 -6.11
C GLY A 42 22.39 -2.62 -4.90
N GLN A 43 23.23 -1.89 -4.14
CA GLN A 43 23.85 -2.42 -2.93
C GLN A 43 22.84 -2.54 -1.77
N ILE A 44 22.71 -3.73 -1.20
CA ILE A 44 21.86 -4.06 -0.04
C ILE A 44 22.04 -3.09 1.14
N SER A 45 23.28 -2.69 1.40
CA SER A 45 23.59 -1.79 2.52
C SER A 45 23.02 -0.40 2.36
N GLU A 46 22.78 0.05 1.13
CA GLU A 46 22.32 1.40 0.81
C GLU A 46 20.78 1.50 0.77
N ASN A 47 20.09 0.36 0.74
CA ASN A 47 18.64 0.31 0.70
C ASN A 47 18.01 0.82 2.00
N GLU A 48 17.13 1.82 1.93
CA GLU A 48 16.35 2.31 3.07
C GLU A 48 14.84 2.21 2.79
N LEU A 49 14.07 1.93 3.84
CA LEU A 49 12.61 1.92 3.82
C LEU A 49 12.12 3.07 4.69
N ASP A 50 11.36 3.99 4.10
CA ASP A 50 10.64 5.04 4.82
C ASP A 50 9.12 4.80 4.71
N VAL A 51 8.44 4.91 5.84
CA VAL A 51 7.00 4.67 5.96
C VAL A 51 6.38 5.84 6.70
N PHE A 52 5.44 6.50 6.04
CA PHE A 52 4.80 7.70 6.54
C PHE A 52 3.28 7.52 6.62
N LEU A 53 2.70 7.79 7.79
CA LEU A 53 1.26 7.83 7.98
C LEU A 53 0.80 9.29 8.02
N LYS A 54 -0.13 9.68 7.14
CA LYS A 54 -0.59 11.08 7.08
C LYS A 54 -1.29 11.53 8.35
N GLN A 55 -2.08 10.64 8.95
CA GLN A 55 -2.83 10.90 10.19
C GLN A 55 -2.76 9.67 11.08
N HIS A 56 -2.35 9.86 12.33
CA HIS A 56 -2.31 8.78 13.34
C HIS A 56 -3.67 8.46 13.94
N SER A 57 -4.67 9.30 13.73
CA SER A 57 -6.03 9.14 14.25
C SER A 57 -7.03 9.53 13.17
N ILE A 58 -8.06 8.70 13.00
CA ILE A 58 -9.12 8.86 12.00
C ILE A 58 -10.48 8.48 12.62
N ASP A 59 -11.57 9.01 12.05
CA ASP A 59 -12.92 8.56 12.39
C ASP A 59 -13.31 7.31 11.57
N PRO A 60 -14.24 6.47 12.05
CA PRO A 60 -14.83 5.39 11.25
C PRO A 60 -15.41 5.93 9.92
N GLY A 61 -15.12 5.25 8.81
CA GLY A 61 -15.51 5.66 7.47
C GLY A 61 -14.52 6.62 6.80
N GLU A 62 -13.52 7.12 7.52
CA GLU A 62 -12.42 7.87 6.94
C GLU A 62 -11.38 6.91 6.33
N ARG A 63 -10.35 7.49 5.73
CA ARG A 63 -9.35 6.79 4.95
C ARG A 63 -8.00 6.83 5.63
N ILE A 64 -7.37 5.67 5.70
CA ILE A 64 -5.97 5.53 6.09
C ILE A 64 -5.12 5.91 4.87
N GLU A 65 -4.24 6.90 5.03
CA GLU A 65 -3.28 7.30 3.99
C GLU A 65 -1.86 6.98 4.44
N LEU A 66 -1.24 5.98 3.80
CA LEU A 66 0.09 5.48 4.11
C LEU A 66 1.01 5.64 2.89
N GLY A 67 2.08 6.40 3.03
CA GLY A 67 3.17 6.48 2.07
C GLY A 67 4.26 5.47 2.40
N VAL A 68 4.71 4.72 1.40
CA VAL A 68 5.85 3.81 1.50
C VAL A 68 6.85 4.18 0.42
N PHE A 69 8.08 4.48 0.84
CA PHE A 69 9.15 4.92 -0.04
C PHE A 69 10.36 4.02 0.19
N VAL A 70 10.91 3.50 -0.91
CA VAL A 70 12.17 2.77 -0.89
C VAL A 70 13.22 3.68 -1.54
N SER A 71 14.42 3.73 -0.98
CA SER A 71 15.56 4.43 -1.56
C SER A 71 16.79 3.52 -1.59
N GLY A 72 17.79 3.89 -2.39
CA GLY A 72 19.02 3.09 -2.53
C GLY A 72 18.85 1.85 -3.39
N VAL A 73 17.80 1.82 -4.22
CA VAL A 73 17.66 0.87 -5.31
C VAL A 73 18.16 1.57 -6.57
N ASP A 74 19.18 1.00 -7.22
CA ASP A 74 19.73 1.53 -8.47
C ASP A 74 18.80 1.13 -9.63
N ASP A 75 18.99 -0.03 -10.24
CA ASP A 75 18.07 -0.58 -11.24
C ASP A 75 17.11 -1.58 -10.56
N VAL A 76 15.81 -1.45 -10.86
CA VAL A 76 14.76 -2.37 -10.42
C VAL A 76 14.46 -3.37 -11.52
N ASP A 77 14.79 -4.65 -11.29
CA ASP A 77 14.49 -5.75 -12.22
C ASP A 77 13.06 -6.26 -12.00
N GLU A 78 12.67 -6.47 -10.74
CA GLU A 78 11.32 -6.92 -10.38
C GLU A 78 10.79 -6.10 -9.20
N ASN A 79 9.47 -5.89 -9.21
CA ASN A 79 8.76 -5.15 -8.18
C ASN A 79 7.38 -5.79 -7.98
N GLU A 80 7.23 -6.50 -6.88
CA GLU A 80 6.00 -7.16 -6.47
C GLU A 80 5.45 -6.51 -5.19
N LEU A 81 4.13 -6.33 -5.18
CA LEU A 81 3.40 -5.74 -4.06
C LEU A 81 2.23 -6.66 -3.70
N SER A 82 2.16 -7.02 -2.42
CA SER A 82 1.08 -7.83 -1.85
C SER A 82 0.48 -7.13 -0.64
N LEU A 83 -0.84 -7.27 -0.47
CA LEU A 83 -1.58 -6.75 0.68
C LEU A 83 -2.38 -7.88 1.30
N PHE A 84 -2.15 -8.13 2.58
CA PHE A 84 -2.88 -9.12 3.35
C PHE A 84 -3.76 -8.41 4.36
N HIS A 85 -5.00 -8.84 4.52
CA HIS A 85 -5.88 -8.37 5.58
C HIS A 85 -6.39 -9.54 6.40
N GLY A 86 -6.88 -9.24 7.60
CA GLY A 86 -7.64 -10.18 8.42
C GLY A 86 -8.62 -9.49 9.35
N HIS A 87 -8.93 -8.23 9.03
CA HIS A 87 -9.87 -7.38 9.76
C HIS A 87 -10.89 -6.81 8.78
N ASP A 88 -11.72 -7.69 8.24
CA ASP A 88 -12.82 -7.31 7.36
C ASP A 88 -13.79 -6.36 8.06
N GLU A 89 -13.80 -6.32 9.40
CA GLU A 89 -14.59 -5.40 10.20
C GLU A 89 -14.08 -3.94 10.15
N VAL A 90 -12.83 -3.72 9.74
CA VAL A 90 -12.19 -2.41 9.67
C VAL A 90 -12.13 -1.90 8.23
N ILE A 91 -11.68 -2.72 7.28
CA ILE A 91 -11.54 -2.32 5.88
C ILE A 91 -12.91 -2.40 5.18
N ASP A 92 -13.23 -1.40 4.36
CA ASP A 92 -14.32 -1.53 3.41
C ASP A 92 -13.90 -2.42 2.23
N VAL A 93 -14.03 -3.74 2.40
CA VAL A 93 -13.67 -4.70 1.33
C VAL A 93 -14.43 -4.47 0.02
N THR A 94 -15.64 -3.88 0.05
CA THR A 94 -16.42 -3.59 -1.16
C THR A 94 -15.91 -2.37 -1.91
N ASN A 95 -15.21 -1.47 -1.22
CA ASN A 95 -14.54 -0.31 -1.80
C ASN A 95 -13.21 -0.06 -1.04
N PRO A 96 -12.20 -0.92 -1.22
CA PRO A 96 -11.01 -0.93 -0.36
C PRO A 96 -10.14 0.31 -0.54
N GLY A 97 -10.30 1.01 -1.66
CA GLY A 97 -9.63 2.27 -1.95
C GLY A 97 -8.63 2.13 -3.09
N VAL A 98 -7.51 2.86 -3.00
CA VAL A 98 -6.58 3.09 -4.11
C VAL A 98 -5.15 2.82 -3.67
N VAL A 99 -4.33 2.27 -4.57
CA VAL A 99 -2.87 2.29 -4.46
C VAL A 99 -2.29 3.11 -5.61
N ARG A 100 -1.46 4.10 -5.28
CA ARG A 100 -0.74 4.91 -6.27
C ARG A 100 0.71 4.48 -6.30
N ARG A 101 1.28 4.21 -7.48
CA ARG A 101 2.69 3.81 -7.62
C ARG A 101 3.40 4.51 -8.79
N ASN A 102 4.72 4.57 -8.74
CA ASN A 102 5.53 5.00 -9.88
C ASN A 102 5.32 4.05 -11.07
N LEU A 103 5.39 4.62 -12.28
CA LEU A 103 5.31 3.88 -13.52
C LEU A 103 6.71 3.33 -13.85
N ASN A 104 6.88 2.00 -13.82
CA ASN A 104 8.06 1.39 -14.38
C ASN A 104 7.90 1.39 -15.90
N THR A 105 8.74 2.15 -16.60
CA THR A 105 8.62 2.40 -18.06
C THR A 105 9.13 1.22 -18.91
N ASP A 106 9.49 0.08 -18.31
CA ASP A 106 10.02 -1.10 -19.01
C ASP A 106 9.01 -2.25 -19.07
N VAL A 107 7.79 -1.97 -19.55
CA VAL A 107 6.96 -3.04 -20.12
C VAL A 107 7.22 -3.05 -21.62
N ASP A 108 8.04 -4.01 -22.05
CA ASP A 108 8.25 -4.36 -23.45
C ASP A 108 6.90 -4.43 -24.16
N VAL A 109 6.65 -3.49 -25.07
CA VAL A 109 5.47 -3.47 -25.92
C VAL A 109 5.61 -4.65 -26.88
N VAL A 110 5.11 -5.81 -26.49
CA VAL A 110 4.88 -6.91 -27.43
C VAL A 110 3.81 -6.43 -28.39
N GLU A 111 4.24 -6.03 -29.59
CA GLU A 111 3.34 -5.73 -30.71
C GLU A 111 2.39 -6.92 -30.91
N PRO A 112 1.07 -6.70 -30.92
CA PRO A 112 0.12 -7.77 -31.11
C PRO A 112 0.27 -8.30 -32.53
N THR A 113 0.82 -9.51 -32.65
CA THR A 113 0.73 -10.27 -33.89
C THR A 113 -0.68 -10.84 -33.94
N ASP A 114 -1.48 -10.36 -34.89
CA ASP A 114 -2.82 -10.86 -35.17
C ASP A 114 -2.81 -12.37 -35.39
N GLU A 115 -3.23 -13.16 -34.40
CA GLU A 115 -3.93 -14.45 -34.60
C GLU A 115 -4.46 -15.01 -33.25
N ALA A 116 -5.71 -14.64 -32.95
CA ALA A 116 -6.74 -15.32 -32.17
C ALA A 116 -6.36 -16.45 -31.19
N VAL A 117 -6.64 -16.26 -29.88
CA VAL A 117 -7.70 -17.00 -29.14
C VAL A 117 -8.19 -16.12 -27.98
N GLU A 118 -9.51 -15.99 -27.90
CA GLU A 118 -10.29 -15.30 -26.88
C GLU A 118 -10.04 -15.85 -25.47
N GLN A 119 -9.56 -15.00 -24.55
CA GLN A 119 -9.98 -15.03 -23.14
C GLN A 119 -10.26 -13.59 -22.71
N ASN A 120 -11.49 -13.39 -22.26
CA ASN A 120 -12.10 -12.09 -22.00
C ASN A 120 -11.35 -11.29 -20.92
N SER A 121 -10.59 -10.30 -21.38
CA SER A 121 -10.38 -9.04 -20.68
C SER A 121 -10.69 -7.90 -21.67
N SER A 122 -11.97 -7.59 -21.83
CA SER A 122 -12.42 -6.35 -22.48
C SER A 122 -11.94 -5.19 -21.58
N GLY A 123 -11.01 -4.31 -21.96
CA GLY A 123 -10.80 -3.69 -23.25
C GLY A 123 -11.57 -2.37 -23.27
N LEU A 124 -10.86 -1.24 -23.12
CA LEU A 124 -11.07 0.07 -23.77
C LEU A 124 -10.29 1.20 -23.05
N GLY A 125 -9.17 1.63 -23.65
CA GLY A 125 -8.66 3.00 -23.54
C GLY A 125 -7.58 3.28 -22.48
N GLY A 126 -6.31 3.26 -22.89
CA GLY A 126 -5.29 4.22 -22.47
C GLY A 126 -5.10 4.52 -20.98
N ALA A 127 -5.17 3.51 -20.12
CA ALA A 127 -4.66 3.59 -18.75
C ALA A 127 -3.62 2.49 -18.58
N GLU A 128 -2.46 2.86 -18.08
CA GLU A 128 -1.36 1.99 -17.73
C GLU A 128 -1.79 1.18 -16.50
N HIS A 129 -2.15 -0.09 -16.70
CA HIS A 129 -2.83 -0.89 -15.68
C HIS A 129 -1.83 -1.32 -14.60
N VAL A 130 -1.89 -0.63 -13.46
CA VAL A 130 -1.28 -1.10 -12.21
C VAL A 130 -2.05 -2.34 -11.76
N HIS A 131 -1.35 -3.46 -11.57
CA HIS A 131 -1.98 -4.71 -11.14
C HIS A 131 -2.75 -4.48 -9.83
N PRO A 132 -4.03 -4.89 -9.75
CA PRO A 132 -4.82 -4.78 -8.53
C PRO A 132 -4.12 -5.57 -7.42
N VAL A 133 -4.01 -4.98 -6.23
CA VAL A 133 -3.51 -5.72 -5.07
C VAL A 133 -4.69 -6.51 -4.52
N VAL A 134 -4.71 -7.81 -4.83
CA VAL A 134 -5.80 -8.72 -4.47
C VAL A 134 -5.60 -9.22 -3.05
N PHE A 135 -6.68 -9.26 -2.29
CA PHE A 135 -6.67 -9.90 -0.98
C PHE A 135 -6.82 -11.42 -1.16
N PRO A 136 -5.85 -12.24 -0.73
CA PRO A 136 -6.05 -13.67 -0.69
C PRO A 136 -7.05 -14.00 0.44
N ASP A 137 -8.11 -14.75 0.11
CA ASP A 137 -9.04 -15.29 1.10
C ASP A 137 -8.32 -16.29 2.04
N GLU A 138 -8.92 -16.62 3.20
CA GLU A 138 -8.32 -17.52 4.21
C GLU A 138 -8.02 -18.95 3.67
N ASP A 139 -8.62 -19.33 2.55
CA ASP A 139 -8.40 -20.60 1.83
C ASP A 139 -7.40 -20.49 0.66
N GLY A 140 -6.84 -19.30 0.44
CA GLY A 140 -5.92 -19.01 -0.66
C GLY A 140 -6.60 -18.89 -2.02
N GLU A 141 -7.94 -18.89 -2.08
CA GLU A 141 -8.65 -18.58 -3.32
C GLU A 141 -8.56 -17.06 -3.58
N VAL A 142 -7.95 -16.70 -4.71
CA VAL A 142 -7.78 -15.29 -5.10
C VAL A 142 -9.05 -14.85 -5.80
N THR A 143 -10.02 -14.33 -5.06
CA THR A 143 -11.20 -13.69 -5.66
C THR A 143 -10.84 -12.24 -6.01
N ALA A 144 -10.83 -11.91 -7.31
CA ALA A 144 -10.52 -10.56 -7.80
C ALA A 144 -11.60 -9.50 -7.46
N ASP A 145 -12.60 -9.86 -6.66
CA ASP A 145 -13.78 -9.04 -6.38
C ASP A 145 -13.46 -7.88 -5.42
N TYR A 146 -12.34 -7.95 -4.70
CA TYR A 146 -11.95 -6.99 -3.66
C TYR A 146 -10.48 -6.64 -3.81
N ALA A 147 -10.14 -5.63 -4.61
CA ALA A 147 -8.76 -5.20 -4.77
C ALA A 147 -8.62 -3.68 -4.74
N LEU A 148 -7.49 -3.18 -4.26
CA LEU A 148 -7.17 -1.74 -4.34
C LEU A 148 -7.06 -1.34 -5.81
N GLU A 149 -7.73 -0.24 -6.18
CA GLU A 149 -7.61 0.34 -7.52
C GLU A 149 -6.19 0.86 -7.73
N GLY A 150 -5.51 0.38 -8.76
CA GLY A 150 -4.18 0.84 -9.11
C GLY A 150 -4.18 2.16 -9.89
N ARG A 151 -3.40 3.15 -9.43
CA ARG A 151 -3.23 4.45 -10.11
C ARG A 151 -1.75 4.84 -10.23
N SER A 152 -1.44 5.70 -11.19
CA SER A 152 -0.11 6.29 -11.32
C SER A 152 0.15 7.36 -10.24
N LEU A 153 1.38 7.42 -9.76
CA LEU A 153 1.89 8.48 -8.91
C LEU A 153 2.44 9.62 -9.78
N GLU A 154 1.57 10.58 -10.13
CA GLU A 154 1.97 11.75 -10.93
C GLU A 154 3.08 12.58 -10.25
N GLY A 155 4.05 13.03 -11.05
CA GLY A 155 5.09 13.97 -10.62
C GLY A 155 6.34 13.34 -10.01
N ASN A 156 6.42 12.01 -9.92
CA ASN A 156 7.64 11.30 -9.53
C ASN A 156 8.25 10.60 -10.74
N THR A 157 9.42 11.06 -11.18
CA THR A 157 10.23 10.43 -12.25
C THR A 157 11.38 9.60 -11.68
N ASN A 158 11.41 9.40 -10.36
CA ASN A 158 12.43 8.58 -9.71
C ASN A 158 12.13 7.10 -9.94
N GLU A 159 13.15 6.35 -10.34
CA GLU A 159 13.09 4.89 -10.56
C GLU A 159 12.93 4.11 -9.25
N ASN A 160 13.21 4.75 -8.12
CA ASN A 160 13.01 4.16 -6.81
C ASN A 160 11.52 3.84 -6.54
N PRO A 161 11.20 2.65 -6.00
CA PRO A 161 9.84 2.26 -5.67
C PRO A 161 9.17 3.21 -4.66
N ALA A 162 7.99 3.71 -5.01
CA ALA A 162 7.18 4.57 -4.15
C ALA A 162 5.70 4.21 -4.28
N TYR A 163 5.02 4.14 -3.15
CA TYR A 163 3.61 3.77 -3.05
C TYR A 163 2.86 4.72 -2.12
N ILE A 164 1.63 5.08 -2.49
CA ILE A 164 0.68 5.72 -1.59
C ILE A 164 -0.55 4.84 -1.51
N PHE A 165 -0.80 4.27 -0.34
CA PHE A 165 -2.00 3.50 -0.02
C PHE A 165 -3.06 4.43 0.55
N GLU A 166 -4.23 4.39 -0.08
CA GLU A 166 -5.42 5.14 0.27
C GLU A 166 -6.51 4.13 0.64
N ILE A 167 -6.45 3.59 1.87
CA ILE A 167 -7.27 2.45 2.32
C ILE A 167 -8.54 2.96 3.02
N ASN A 168 -9.71 2.64 2.47
CA ASN A 168 -10.98 3.07 3.06
C ASN A 168 -11.36 2.18 4.24
N THR A 169 -11.79 2.80 5.34
CA THR A 169 -12.35 2.08 6.48
C THR A 169 -13.87 2.04 6.41
N ARG A 170 -14.50 1.07 7.08
CA ARG A 170 -15.96 1.00 7.21
C ARG A 170 -16.48 2.13 8.09
N GLU A 171 -17.67 2.64 7.77
CA GLU A 171 -18.39 3.58 8.65
C GLU A 171 -18.70 2.98 10.04
N THR A 172 -18.76 1.65 10.13
CA THR A 172 -18.98 0.90 11.37
C THR A 172 -17.70 0.31 11.94
N ALA A 173 -16.52 0.74 11.47
CA ALA A 173 -15.25 0.22 11.94
C ALA A 173 -15.14 0.35 13.48
N PRO A 174 -14.75 -0.72 14.20
CA PRO A 174 -14.61 -0.66 15.64
C PRO A 174 -13.53 0.35 16.05
N ALA A 175 -13.77 1.08 17.13
CA ALA A 175 -12.76 1.95 17.70
C ALA A 175 -11.62 1.13 18.30
N GLY A 176 -10.38 1.57 18.10
CA GLY A 176 -9.20 0.82 18.52
C GLY A 176 -7.95 1.29 17.82
N GLU A 177 -6.80 0.81 18.31
CA GLU A 177 -5.52 0.99 17.64
C GLU A 177 -5.26 -0.22 16.73
N TYR A 178 -4.92 0.05 15.48
CA TYR A 178 -4.66 -0.96 14.46
C TYR A 178 -3.24 -0.83 13.95
N SER A 179 -2.52 -1.95 13.94
CA SER A 179 -1.17 -2.04 13.41
C SER A 179 -1.21 -2.26 11.89
N LEU A 180 -0.34 -1.58 11.17
CA LEU A 180 -0.22 -1.64 9.71
C LEU A 180 1.20 -2.08 9.33
N PRO A 181 1.60 -3.34 9.57
CA PRO A 181 2.94 -3.82 9.26
C PRO A 181 3.27 -3.64 7.77
N VAL A 182 4.43 -3.03 7.51
CA VAL A 182 5.06 -2.91 6.20
C VAL A 182 6.34 -3.74 6.20
N ILE A 183 6.39 -4.73 5.33
CA ILE A 183 7.52 -5.63 5.15
C ILE A 183 8.13 -5.34 3.79
N PHE A 184 9.39 -4.94 3.78
CA PHE A 184 10.17 -4.75 2.56
C PHE A 184 11.24 -5.83 2.47
N THR A 185 11.23 -6.58 1.38
CA THR A 185 12.23 -7.59 1.05
C THR A 185 12.97 -7.14 -0.21
N TYR A 186 14.28 -6.97 -0.11
CA TYR A 186 15.15 -6.62 -1.22
C TYR A 186 16.09 -7.76 -1.56
N HIS A 187 16.18 -8.14 -2.83
CA HIS A 187 17.10 -9.14 -3.35
C HIS A 187 18.07 -8.52 -4.37
N SER A 188 19.36 -8.76 -4.21
CA SER A 188 20.40 -8.37 -5.18
C SER A 188 21.50 -9.43 -5.22
N GLU A 189 22.53 -9.20 -6.06
CA GLU A 189 23.71 -10.08 -6.12
C GLU A 189 24.42 -10.24 -4.77
N ASP A 190 24.36 -9.22 -3.90
CA ASP A 190 24.98 -9.23 -2.58
C ASP A 190 24.20 -10.06 -1.53
N GLY A 191 22.99 -10.56 -1.88
CA GLY A 191 22.10 -11.34 -0.99
C GLY A 191 20.69 -10.77 -0.82
N VAL A 192 20.11 -10.97 0.38
CA VAL A 192 18.73 -10.56 0.71
C VAL A 192 18.69 -9.69 1.96
N LYS A 193 17.95 -8.57 1.91
CA LYS A 193 17.60 -7.73 3.06
C LYS A 193 16.10 -7.82 3.31
N GLN A 194 15.73 -7.86 4.58
CA GLN A 194 14.35 -7.62 4.99
C GLN A 194 14.30 -6.50 6.02
N VAL A 195 13.41 -5.53 5.80
CA VAL A 195 13.14 -4.43 6.73
C VAL A 195 11.65 -4.46 7.08
N LYS A 196 11.33 -4.32 8.36
CA LYS A 196 9.95 -4.28 8.85
C LYS A 196 9.70 -2.98 9.61
N THR A 197 8.63 -2.28 9.25
CA THR A 197 8.15 -1.08 9.94
C THR A 197 6.68 -1.29 10.29
N VAL A 198 6.26 -0.93 11.50
CA VAL A 198 4.88 -1.17 11.98
C VAL A 198 4.26 0.13 12.46
N PRO A 199 3.80 1.02 11.54
CA PRO A 199 2.97 2.15 11.93
C PRO A 199 1.66 1.67 12.55
N SER A 200 1.06 2.51 13.41
CA SER A 200 -0.27 2.29 13.97
C SER A 200 -1.20 3.47 13.67
N VAL A 201 -2.48 3.15 13.52
CA VAL A 201 -3.57 4.11 13.32
C VAL A 201 -4.64 3.89 14.38
N GLN A 202 -5.09 4.97 15.01
CA GLN A 202 -6.19 4.96 15.96
C GLN A 202 -7.50 5.27 15.24
N ILE A 203 -8.49 4.39 15.37
CA ILE A 203 -9.88 4.69 14.98
C ILE A 203 -10.61 5.24 16.21
N ASN A 204 -11.13 6.45 16.07
CA ASN A 204 -11.77 7.17 17.16
C ASN A 204 -13.11 6.56 17.54
N ASN A 205 -13.43 6.61 18.83
CA ASN A 205 -14.78 6.32 19.28
C ASN A 205 -15.70 7.55 19.11
N TRP A 206 -17.01 7.32 19.23
CA TRP A 206 -18.02 8.39 19.14
C TRP A 206 -17.76 9.55 20.10
N ARG A 207 -17.17 9.31 21.27
CA ARG A 207 -16.91 10.37 22.26
C ARG A 207 -15.75 11.26 21.83
N GLU A 208 -14.65 10.67 21.37
CA GLU A 208 -13.46 11.37 20.86
C GLU A 208 -13.82 12.25 19.66
N ARG A 209 -14.70 11.77 18.78
CA ARG A 209 -15.21 12.54 17.64
C ARG A 209 -15.89 13.86 18.03
N TRP A 210 -16.53 13.92 19.20
CA TRP A 210 -17.26 15.11 19.66
C TRP A 210 -16.40 16.06 20.50
N GLU A 211 -15.25 15.60 21.00
CA GLU A 211 -14.37 16.38 21.88
C GLU A 211 -13.90 17.71 21.25
N PRO A 212 -13.53 17.78 19.95
CA PRO A 212 -13.19 19.05 19.31
C PRO A 212 -14.36 20.04 19.29
N TRP A 213 -15.58 19.55 19.06
CA TRP A 213 -16.78 20.39 18.99
C TRP A 213 -17.17 20.93 20.36
N VAL A 214 -17.13 20.08 21.39
CA VAL A 214 -17.41 20.48 22.78
C VAL A 214 -16.37 21.51 23.24
N THR A 215 -15.09 21.29 22.94
CA THR A 215 -14.01 22.21 23.29
C THR A 215 -14.17 23.56 22.59
N ARG A 216 -14.43 23.56 21.27
CA ARG A 216 -14.70 24.79 20.51
C ARG A 216 -15.94 25.53 21.06
N GLY A 217 -17.00 24.81 21.40
CA GLY A 217 -18.20 25.36 22.02
C GLY A 217 -17.92 26.02 23.37
N ALA A 218 -17.11 25.40 24.23
CA ALA A 218 -16.71 25.96 25.51
C ALA A 218 -15.89 27.25 25.35
N VAL A 219 -14.93 27.28 24.42
CA VAL A 219 -14.14 28.48 24.11
C VAL A 219 -15.02 29.64 23.66
N VAL A 220 -15.97 29.38 22.75
CA VAL A 220 -16.93 30.38 22.29
C VAL A 220 -17.82 30.88 23.43
N ALA A 221 -18.30 29.98 24.31
CA ALA A 221 -19.11 30.36 25.46
C ALA A 221 -18.34 31.27 26.43
N VAL A 222 -17.07 30.95 26.73
CA VAL A 222 -16.21 31.81 27.57
C VAL A 222 -16.00 33.17 26.92
N LEU A 223 -15.73 33.24 25.62
CA LEU A 223 -15.60 34.51 24.89
C LEU A 223 -16.87 35.36 24.97
N LEU A 224 -18.05 34.76 24.82
CA LEU A 224 -19.32 35.46 24.94
C LEU A 224 -19.56 35.99 26.36
N VAL A 225 -19.20 35.22 27.39
CA VAL A 225 -19.29 35.68 28.79
C VAL A 225 -18.37 36.88 29.05
N VAL A 226 -17.13 36.83 28.55
CA VAL A 226 -16.17 37.94 28.69
C VAL A 226 -16.67 39.19 27.95
N LEU A 227 -17.11 39.05 26.71
CA LEU A 227 -17.65 40.17 25.92
C LEU A 227 -18.91 40.77 26.55
N GLY A 228 -19.82 39.93 27.04
CA GLY A 228 -21.02 40.37 27.75
C GLY A 228 -20.69 41.12 29.04
N GLY A 229 -19.68 40.66 29.79
CA GLY A 229 -19.17 41.35 30.97
C GLY A 229 -18.56 42.73 30.65
N LEU A 230 -17.76 42.83 29.58
CA LEU A 230 -17.18 44.10 29.14
C LEU A 230 -18.23 45.11 28.71
N PHE A 231 -19.26 44.66 27.99
CA PHE A 231 -20.40 45.50 27.60
C PHE A 231 -21.18 45.99 28.82
N TRP A 232 -21.40 45.12 29.81
CA TRP A 232 -22.12 45.48 31.05
C TRP A 232 -21.36 46.52 31.91
N VAL A 233 -20.03 46.46 31.92
CA VAL A 233 -19.17 47.40 32.67
C VAL A 233 -18.99 48.75 31.93
N GLY A 234 -19.51 48.88 30.70
CA GLY A 234 -19.43 50.11 29.91
C GLY A 234 -18.02 50.42 29.38
N LEU A 235 -17.20 49.37 29.20
CA LEU A 235 -15.82 49.49 28.73
C LEU A 235 -15.70 49.47 27.20
N VAL A 236 -16.83 49.30 26.49
CA VAL A 236 -16.99 49.33 25.03
C VAL A 236 -18.24 50.11 24.67
#